data_AF-A0AB33U4Q6-F1
#
_entry.id   AF-A0AB33U4Q6-F1
#
_cell.length_a   1.000
_cell.length_b   1.000
_cell.length_c   1.000
_cell.angle_alpha   90.00
_cell.angle_beta   90.00
_cell.angle_gamma   90.00
#
_symmetry.space_group_name_H-M   'P 1'
#
loop_
_entity.id
_entity.type
_entity.pdbx_description
1 polymer ?
#
loop_
_entity_poly.entity_id
_entity_poly.type
_entity_poly.pdbx_seq_one_letter_code
_entity_poly.pdbx_strand_id
1 'polypeptide(L)'
;MIIWLNGPFGVGKTTLANILHKRIENSYLYDPELLGDFLQHQLPQTVCPEDFQDYSVWRQSTYKILFDLATKTDKDYYYSHDNL
;
A
#
# COMPACT_ATOMS: atom_id res chain seq x y z
N MET A 1 -3.23 -6.11 -14.05
CA MET A 1 -4.48 -5.96 -13.25
C MET A 1 -4.13 -5.45 -11.85
N ILE A 2 -5.01 -4.70 -11.17
CA ILE A 2 -4.79 -4.28 -9.77
C ILE A 2 -5.86 -4.93 -8.88
N ILE A 3 -5.42 -5.64 -7.84
CA ILE A 3 -6.26 -6.26 -6.82
C ILE A 3 -6.08 -5.48 -5.52
N TRP A 4 -7.16 -4.82 -5.10
CA TRP A 4 -7.20 -3.94 -3.93
C TRP A 4 -7.88 -4.63 -2.76
N LEU A 5 -7.13 -4.91 -1.69
CA LEU A 5 -7.61 -5.57 -0.47
C LEU A 5 -7.91 -4.51 0.59
N ASN A 6 -9.19 -4.21 0.79
CA ASN A 6 -9.70 -3.36 1.86
C ASN A 6 -10.27 -4.18 3.01
N GLY A 7 -10.18 -3.63 4.22
CA GLY A 7 -10.87 -4.16 5.39
C GLY A 7 -10.27 -3.68 6.71
N PRO A 8 -10.94 -3.96 7.85
CA PRO A 8 -10.54 -3.46 9.16
C PRO A 8 -9.15 -3.91 9.57
N PHE A 9 -8.52 -3.18 10.50
CA PHE A 9 -7.24 -3.57 11.11
C PHE A 9 -7.29 -5.02 11.63
N GLY A 10 -6.25 -5.80 11.32
CA GLY A 10 -6.11 -7.17 11.81
C GLY A 10 -7.03 -8.23 11.17
N VAL A 11 -7.87 -7.89 10.18
CA VAL A 11 -8.77 -8.86 9.50
C VAL A 11 -8.03 -9.89 8.60
N GLY A 12 -6.70 -9.79 8.47
CA GLY A 12 -5.87 -10.75 7.74
C GLY A 12 -5.57 -10.38 6.28
N LYS A 13 -5.60 -9.08 5.93
CA LYS A 13 -5.34 -8.59 4.56
C LYS A 13 -3.94 -8.93 4.08
N THR A 14 -2.93 -8.67 4.92
CA THR A 14 -1.53 -9.03 4.65
C THR A 14 -1.36 -10.54 4.45
N THR A 15 -2.05 -11.36 5.24
CA THR A 15 -2.05 -12.83 5.08
C THR A 15 -2.66 -13.24 3.73
N LEU A 16 -3.82 -12.67 3.37
CA LEU A 16 -4.48 -12.95 2.10
C LEU A 16 -3.63 -12.50 0.91
N ALA A 17 -3.04 -11.31 0.98
CA ALA A 17 -2.17 -10.76 -0.05
C ALA A 17 -0.96 -11.68 -0.33
N ASN A 18 -0.32 -12.18 0.73
CA ASN A 18 0.79 -13.14 0.62
C ASN A 18 0.37 -14.48 0.00
N ILE A 19 -0.83 -14.98 0.32
CA ILE A 19 -1.36 -16.21 -0.28
C ILE A 19 -1.65 -16.00 -1.77
N LEU A 20 -2.27 -14.87 -2.13
CA LEU A 20 -2.55 -14.53 -3.53
C LEU A 20 -1.26 -14.39 -4.34
N HIS A 21 -0.26 -13.68 -3.79
CA HIS A 21 1.04 -13.52 -4.44
C HIS A 21 1.75 -14.84 -4.72
N LYS A 22 1.62 -15.84 -3.83
CA LYS A 22 2.16 -17.19 -4.06
C LYS A 22 1.41 -18.00 -5.12
N ARG A 23 0.15 -17.66 -5.41
CA ARG A 23 -0.73 -18.44 -6.30
C ARG A 23 -0.83 -17.85 -7.71
N ILE A 24 -0.65 -16.56 -7.85
CA ILE A 24 -0.79 -15.86 -9.12
C ILE A 24 0.62 -15.58 -9.64
N GLU A 25 0.93 -16.19 -10.78
CA GLU A 25 2.19 -15.99 -11.48
C GLU A 25 2.35 -14.53 -11.93
N ASN A 26 3.59 -14.08 -12.03
CA ASN A 26 3.94 -12.73 -12.47
C ASN A 26 3.26 -11.60 -11.68
N SER A 27 3.09 -11.80 -10.38
CA SER A 27 2.44 -10.82 -9.53
C SER A 27 3.43 -10.03 -8.66
N TYR A 28 2.99 -8.91 -8.10
CA TYR A 28 3.78 -8.05 -7.21
C TYR A 28 2.94 -7.54 -6.05
N LEU A 29 3.47 -7.67 -4.84
CA LEU A 29 2.85 -7.16 -3.62
C LEU A 29 3.41 -5.77 -3.31
N TYR A 30 2.55 -4.75 -3.37
CA TYR A 30 2.88 -3.40 -2.94
C TYR A 30 2.19 -3.09 -1.60
N ASP A 31 3.00 -2.71 -0.62
CA ASP A 31 2.55 -2.37 0.73
C ASP A 31 2.72 -0.85 0.98
N PRO A 32 1.62 -0.06 1.00
CA PRO A 32 1.68 1.37 1.23
C PRO A 32 1.95 1.73 2.71
N GLU A 33 1.80 0.80 3.66
CA GLU A 33 2.08 1.05 5.08
C GLU A 33 3.57 1.32 5.29
N LEU A 34 4.46 0.65 4.54
CA LEU A 34 5.90 0.93 4.55
C LEU A 34 6.25 2.38 4.22
N LEU A 35 5.49 3.00 3.31
CA LEU A 35 5.64 4.42 3.00
C LEU A 35 5.08 5.30 4.12
N GLY A 36 3.96 4.90 4.73
CA GLY A 36 3.38 5.57 5.89
C GLY A 36 4.35 5.61 7.06
N ASP A 37 4.87 4.44 7.44
CA ASP A 37 5.91 4.27 8.45
C ASP A 37 7.12 5.15 8.15
N PHE A 38 7.65 5.10 6.91
CA PHE A 38 8.78 5.95 6.52
C PHE A 38 8.49 7.44 6.76
N LEU A 39 7.31 7.93 6.36
CA LEU A 39 6.94 9.33 6.52
C LEU A 39 6.81 9.71 8.00
N GLN A 40 6.18 8.87 8.83
CA GLN A 40 6.07 9.11 10.27
C GLN A 40 7.42 9.12 10.98
N HIS A 41 8.37 8.28 10.56
CA HIS A 41 9.71 8.22 11.15
C HIS A 41 10.61 9.39 10.73
N GLN A 42 10.44 9.90 9.51
CA GLN A 42 11.35 10.92 8.96
C GLN A 42 10.85 12.36 9.14
N LEU A 43 9.54 12.55 9.24
CA LEU A 43 8.96 13.89 9.30
C LEU A 43 8.69 14.32 10.74
N PRO A 44 8.85 15.63 11.06
CA PRO A 44 8.39 16.16 12.33
C PRO A 44 6.88 15.95 12.53
N GLN A 45 6.46 15.71 13.77
CA GLN A 45 5.05 15.59 14.14
C GLN A 45 4.20 16.84 13.81
N THR A 46 4.84 18.00 13.65
CA THR A 46 4.16 19.24 13.24
C THR A 46 3.68 19.23 11.80
N VAL A 47 4.19 18.30 10.96
CA VAL A 47 3.88 18.20 9.53
C VAL A 47 3.24 16.86 9.17
N CYS A 48 3.50 15.80 9.94
CA CYS A 48 2.92 14.49 9.74
C CYS A 48 1.72 14.28 10.69
N PRO A 49 0.52 13.98 10.17
CA PRO A 49 -0.64 13.64 11.00
C PRO A 49 -0.39 12.36 11.82
N GLU A 50 -1.18 12.19 12.89
CA GLU A 50 -1.15 11.00 13.75
C GLU A 50 -1.44 9.73 12.94
N ASP A 51 -2.45 9.78 12.08
CA ASP A 51 -2.66 8.79 11.04
C ASP A 51 -2.00 9.25 9.73
N PHE A 52 -0.95 8.56 9.30
CA PHE A 52 -0.28 8.87 8.03
C PHE A 52 -1.22 8.78 6.82
N GLN A 53 -2.34 8.06 6.94
CA GLN A 53 -3.32 7.92 5.88
C GLN A 53 -4.05 9.23 5.59
N ASP A 54 -4.11 10.15 6.54
CA ASP A 54 -4.61 11.51 6.35
C ASP A 54 -3.61 12.44 5.66
N TYR A 55 -2.36 12.01 5.51
CA TYR A 55 -1.35 12.83 4.87
C TYR A 55 -1.49 12.82 3.35
N SER A 56 -1.75 13.98 2.76
CA SER A 56 -1.93 14.12 1.31
C SER A 56 -0.71 13.66 0.51
N VAL A 57 0.50 13.87 1.03
CA VAL A 57 1.75 13.43 0.39
C VAL A 57 1.83 11.90 0.34
N TRP A 58 1.41 11.21 1.41
CA TRP A 58 1.32 9.75 1.41
C TRP A 58 0.34 9.29 0.32
N ARG A 59 -0.90 9.81 0.30
CA ARG A 59 -1.92 9.44 -0.70
C ARG A 59 -1.45 9.64 -2.15
N GLN A 60 -0.85 10.79 -2.43
CA GLN A 60 -0.34 11.12 -3.77
C GLN A 60 0.83 10.23 -4.17
N SER A 61 1.72 9.92 -3.24
CA SER A 61 2.89 9.08 -3.48
C SER A 61 2.47 7.62 -3.71
N THR A 62 1.56 7.10 -2.89
CA THR A 62 0.94 5.77 -3.07
C THR A 62 0.29 5.65 -4.44
N TYR A 63 -0.55 6.63 -4.82
CA TYR A 63 -1.15 6.66 -6.15
C TYR A 63 -0.09 6.67 -7.25
N LYS A 64 0.92 7.54 -7.15
CA LYS A 64 1.94 7.67 -8.19
C LYS A 64 2.78 6.41 -8.35
N ILE A 65 3.16 5.76 -7.25
CA ILE A 65 3.89 4.49 -7.28
C ILE A 65 3.02 3.41 -7.92
N LEU A 66 1.76 3.26 -7.49
CA LEU A 66 0.82 2.30 -8.07
C LEU A 66 0.59 2.54 -9.56
N PHE A 67 0.47 3.80 -9.98
CA PHE A 67 0.31 4.16 -11.39
C PHE A 67 1.55 3.80 -12.21
N ASP A 68 2.75 4.13 -11.73
CA ASP A 68 4.00 3.80 -12.40
C ASP A 68 4.18 2.27 -12.48
N LEU A 69 3.85 1.53 -11.42
CA LEU A 69 3.82 0.08 -11.42
C LEU A 69 2.84 -0.44 -12.48
N ALA A 70 1.59 0.02 -12.47
CA ALA A 70 0.57 -0.44 -13.40
C ALA A 70 0.86 -0.15 -14.87
N THR A 71 1.66 0.89 -15.16
CA THR A 71 1.91 1.36 -16.54
C THR A 71 3.27 0.95 -17.10
N LYS A 72 4.27 0.69 -16.24
CA LYS A 72 5.66 0.41 -16.68
C LYS A 72 6.03 -1.07 -16.60
N THR A 73 5.07 -1.93 -16.30
CA THR A 73 5.31 -3.32 -15.96
C THR A 73 4.13 -4.17 -16.38
N ASP A 74 4.40 -5.39 -16.85
CA ASP A 74 3.37 -6.37 -17.23
C ASP A 74 2.87 -7.22 -16.04
N LYS A 75 2.99 -6.74 -14.80
CA LYS A 75 2.63 -7.51 -13.59
C LYS A 75 1.19 -7.28 -13.14
N ASP A 76 0.67 -8.28 -12.43
CA ASP A 76 -0.55 -8.14 -11.64
C ASP A 76 -0.21 -7.68 -10.21
N TYR A 77 -0.91 -6.65 -9.73
CA TYR A 77 -0.56 -5.95 -8.49
C TYR A 77 -1.51 -6.23 -7.35
N TYR A 78 -0.97 -6.52 -6.17
CA TYR A 78 -1.75 -6.55 -4.92
C TYR A 78 -1.47 -5.32 -4.09
N TYR A 79 -2.55 -4.77 -3.60
CA TYR A 79 -2.58 -3.69 -2.64
C TYR A 79 -3.22 -4.23 -1.37
N SER A 80 -2.52 -4.20 -0.24
CA SER A 80 -3.07 -4.45 1.08
C SER A 80 -3.16 -3.13 1.81
N HIS A 81 -4.31 -2.83 2.40
CA HIS A 81 -4.49 -1.60 3.15
C HIS A 81 -5.45 -1.77 4.29
N ASP A 82 -4.95 -1.46 5.47
CA ASP A 82 -5.70 -1.32 6.70
C ASP A 82 -6.41 0.05 6.68
N ASN A 83 -7.72 0.06 6.40
CA ASN A 83 -8.56 1.17 6.80
C ASN A 83 -8.94 0.96 8.28
N LEU A 84 -8.71 1.97 9.11
CA LEU A 84 -9.49 2.19 10.33
C LEU A 84 -10.60 3.20 10.04
#